data_AF-A0A6N7WVJ5-F1
#
_entry.id   AF-A0A6N7WVJ5-F1
#
_cell.length_a   1.000
_cell.length_b   1.000
_cell.length_c   1.000
_cell.angle_alpha   90.00
_cell.angle_beta   90.00
_cell.angle_gamma   90.00
#
_symmetry.space_group_name_H-M   'P 1'
#
loop_
_entity.id
_entity.type
_entity.pdbx_description
1 polymer ?
#
loop_
_entity_poly.entity_id
_entity_poly.type
_entity_poly.pdbx_seq_one_letter_code
_entity_poly.pdbx_strand_id
1 'polypeptide(L)'
;MEETIEKTGTRTRPAIALIVLALVASLLLSACSSSDGTWITQVPGNPDDYITITIDGSDATMTYHDGDDAAAITGVASDGVLTFKTGLDSISCTYHIDESGHLVLESGGETISMDRK
;
A
#
# COMPACT_ATOMS: atom_id res chain seq x y z
N MET A 1 -2.96 6.01 -70.84
CA MET A 1 -1.96 6.94 -70.29
C MET A 1 -2.23 7.00 -68.82
N GLU A 2 -1.24 6.60 -68.04
CA GLU A 2 -1.29 6.37 -66.60
C GLU A 2 -1.68 7.62 -65.82
N GLU A 3 -2.52 7.47 -64.79
CA GLU A 3 -2.41 8.27 -63.57
C GLU A 3 -2.61 7.37 -62.33
N THR A 4 -1.47 7.13 -61.70
CA THR A 4 -1.24 6.57 -60.37
C THR A 4 -1.61 7.58 -59.30
N ILE A 5 -2.40 7.20 -58.29
CA ILE A 5 -2.23 7.71 -56.91
C ILE A 5 -2.61 6.59 -55.91
N GLU A 6 -1.60 5.78 -55.56
CA GLU A 6 -1.57 5.08 -54.29
C GLU A 6 -1.33 6.07 -53.13
N LYS A 7 -1.64 5.58 -51.91
CA LYS A 7 -1.11 6.01 -50.61
C LYS A 7 -2.00 6.95 -49.79
N THR A 8 -3.01 6.34 -49.16
CA THR A 8 -3.56 6.85 -47.90
C THR A 8 -2.50 6.70 -46.80
N GLY A 9 -2.27 7.79 -46.06
CA GLY A 9 -1.29 7.90 -44.99
C GLY A 9 -1.42 6.81 -43.93
N THR A 10 -0.34 6.48 -43.24
CA THR A 10 -0.11 7.16 -41.95
C THR A 10 1.38 7.20 -41.63
N ARG A 11 1.96 8.38 -41.86
CA ARG A 11 3.15 8.80 -41.12
C ARG A 11 2.72 9.05 -39.67
N THR A 12 3.62 8.82 -38.72
CA THR A 12 3.49 9.05 -37.27
C THR A 12 2.62 7.98 -36.61
N ARG A 13 3.20 7.04 -35.84
CA ARG A 13 3.45 7.28 -34.40
C ARG A 13 4.34 6.16 -33.80
N PRO A 14 5.68 6.28 -33.84
CA PRO A 14 6.52 5.62 -32.83
C PRO A 14 6.38 6.30 -31.44
N ALA A 15 5.83 7.52 -31.39
CA ALA A 15 5.70 8.31 -30.16
C ALA A 15 4.65 7.76 -29.17
N ILE A 16 3.58 7.09 -29.64
CA ILE A 16 2.54 6.58 -28.73
C ILE A 16 3.02 5.33 -27.99
N ALA A 17 3.80 4.47 -28.65
CA ALA A 17 4.40 3.32 -27.99
C ALA A 17 5.37 3.75 -26.87
N LEU A 18 6.10 4.85 -27.06
CA LEU A 18 6.98 5.42 -26.04
C LEU A 18 6.22 6.07 -24.86
N ILE A 19 5.06 6.69 -25.10
CA ILE A 19 4.25 7.28 -24.03
C ILE A 19 3.59 6.19 -23.18
N VAL A 20 3.12 5.10 -23.78
CA VAL A 20 2.54 3.96 -23.05
C VAL A 20 3.62 3.23 -22.23
N LEU A 21 4.83 3.05 -22.78
CA LEU A 21 5.93 2.43 -22.03
C LEU A 21 6.43 3.33 -20.88
N ALA A 22 6.43 4.65 -21.06
CA ALA A 22 6.77 5.61 -20.00
C ALA A 22 5.69 5.70 -18.92
N LEU A 23 4.40 5.61 -19.28
CA LEU A 23 3.30 5.56 -18.31
C LEU A 23 3.32 4.26 -17.50
N VAL A 24 3.63 3.12 -18.12
CA VAL A 24 3.81 1.84 -17.40
C VAL A 24 5.09 1.88 -16.54
N ALA A 25 6.17 2.51 -16.99
CA ALA A 25 7.36 2.73 -16.16
C ALA A 25 7.12 3.73 -15.00
N SER A 26 6.23 4.71 -15.17
CA SER A 26 5.83 5.64 -14.11
C SER A 26 4.78 5.07 -13.15
N LEU A 27 4.02 4.05 -13.57
CA LEU A 27 3.17 3.22 -12.69
C LEU A 27 3.94 2.07 -12.03
N LEU A 28 5.14 1.76 -12.55
CA LEU A 28 6.16 0.88 -11.97
C LEU A 28 7.27 1.68 -11.28
N LEU A 29 7.08 2.98 -11.06
CA LEU A 29 7.76 3.63 -9.96
C LEU A 29 7.21 2.94 -8.72
N SER A 30 7.90 1.87 -8.33
CA SER A 30 8.00 1.50 -6.94
C SER A 30 8.26 2.83 -6.23
N ALA A 31 7.20 3.41 -5.67
CA ALA A 31 7.34 4.14 -4.44
C ALA A 31 7.92 3.10 -3.47
N CYS A 32 9.22 2.88 -3.58
CA CYS A 32 10.09 2.47 -2.51
C CYS A 32 10.16 3.68 -1.55
N SER A 33 8.97 4.15 -1.13
CA SER A 33 8.84 4.81 0.14
C SER A 33 8.95 3.64 1.09
N SER A 34 9.95 3.66 1.97
CA SER A 34 10.16 2.59 2.93
C SER A 34 8.86 2.35 3.68
N SER A 35 8.08 1.37 3.24
CA SER A 35 6.92 0.86 3.96
C SER A 35 7.36 0.22 5.27
N ASP A 36 8.66 0.15 5.50
CA ASP A 36 9.23 -0.40 6.70
C ASP A 36 9.11 0.58 7.87
N GLY A 37 8.87 -0.01 9.03
CA GLY A 37 8.95 0.63 10.33
C GLY A 37 7.71 0.38 11.15
N THR A 38 7.57 1.15 12.22
CA THR A 38 6.58 0.89 13.28
C THR A 38 5.68 2.09 13.47
N TRP A 39 4.38 1.82 13.55
CA TRP A 39 3.33 2.79 13.83
C TRP A 39 2.57 2.40 15.07
N ILE A 40 2.00 3.38 15.75
CA ILE A 40 1.31 3.24 17.03
C ILE A 40 -0.01 4.01 17.00
N THR A 41 -1.02 3.46 17.65
CA THR A 41 -2.27 4.17 17.95
C THR A 41 -2.82 3.74 19.30
N GLN A 42 -3.48 4.64 20.01
CA GLN A 42 -4.16 4.30 21.26
C GLN A 42 -5.49 3.60 20.97
N VAL A 43 -5.89 2.68 21.84
CA VAL A 43 -7.18 2.00 21.72
C VAL A 43 -8.30 2.96 22.18
N PRO A 44 -9.29 3.29 21.33
CA PRO A 44 -10.37 4.18 21.73
C PRO A 44 -11.13 3.62 22.95
N GLY A 45 -11.24 4.43 24.00
CA GLY A 45 -11.92 4.04 25.24
C GLY A 45 -11.05 3.29 26.26
N ASN A 46 -9.81 2.93 25.92
CA ASN A 46 -8.84 2.41 26.87
C ASN A 46 -7.46 3.10 26.70
N PRO A 47 -7.17 4.18 27.45
CA PRO A 47 -6.01 5.05 27.20
C PRO A 47 -4.66 4.41 27.54
N ASP A 48 -4.67 3.37 28.37
CA ASP A 48 -3.48 2.62 28.77
C ASP A 48 -3.09 1.56 27.72
N ASP A 49 -4.01 1.22 26.82
CA ASP A 49 -3.80 0.22 25.77
C ASP A 49 -3.43 0.88 24.45
N TYR A 50 -2.55 0.22 23.71
CA TYR A 50 -2.15 0.68 22.39
C TYR A 50 -1.86 -0.47 21.45
N ILE A 51 -2.00 -0.18 20.15
CA ILE A 51 -1.67 -1.11 19.08
C ILE A 51 -0.42 -0.59 18.38
N THR A 52 0.55 -1.47 18.16
CA THR A 52 1.65 -1.21 17.23
C THR A 52 1.54 -2.08 16.00
N ILE A 53 1.79 -1.51 14.83
CA ILE A 53 1.98 -2.27 13.60
C ILE A 53 3.40 -2.03 13.10
N THR A 54 4.14 -3.11 12.90
CA THR A 54 5.44 -3.10 12.26
C THR A 54 5.33 -3.73 10.89
N ILE A 55 5.87 -3.07 9.87
CA ILE A 55 6.03 -3.60 8.51
C ILE A 55 7.53 -3.66 8.22
N ASP A 56 8.00 -4.74 7.62
CA ASP A 56 9.40 -4.96 7.21
C ASP A 56 9.40 -5.73 5.88
N GLY A 57 9.57 -5.01 4.78
CA GLY A 57 9.36 -5.51 3.43
C GLY A 57 7.92 -6.00 3.24
N SER A 58 7.77 -7.31 3.04
CA SER A 58 6.46 -7.97 2.89
C SER A 58 5.93 -8.54 4.20
N ASP A 59 6.73 -8.57 5.26
CA ASP A 59 6.33 -9.10 6.55
C ASP A 59 5.68 -7.99 7.39
N ALA A 60 4.61 -8.34 8.12
CA ALA A 60 3.95 -7.42 9.03
C ALA A 60 3.69 -8.09 10.38
N THR A 61 3.68 -7.30 11.45
CA THR A 61 3.29 -7.75 12.79
C THR A 61 2.41 -6.69 13.43
N MET A 62 1.23 -7.10 13.90
CA MET A 62 0.37 -6.27 14.74
C MET A 62 0.50 -6.76 16.17
N THR A 63 0.77 -5.85 17.10
CA THR A 63 0.87 -6.16 18.52
C THR A 63 -0.11 -5.29 19.28
N TYR A 64 -0.99 -5.93 20.05
CA TYR A 64 -1.83 -5.29 21.06
C TYR A 64 -1.08 -5.28 22.38
N HIS A 65 -1.04 -4.13 23.05
CA HIS A 65 -0.40 -3.94 24.35
C HIS A 65 -1.47 -3.53 25.37
N ASP A 66 -1.50 -4.22 26.52
CA ASP A 66 -2.38 -4.00 27.67
C ASP A 66 -1.50 -4.02 28.93
N GLY A 67 -1.15 -2.83 29.42
CA GLY A 67 -0.21 -2.68 30.54
C GLY A 67 1.15 -3.34 30.27
N ASP A 68 1.46 -4.40 31.04
CA ASP A 68 2.69 -5.20 30.91
C ASP A 68 2.53 -6.40 29.95
N ASP A 69 1.30 -6.70 29.51
CA ASP A 69 0.98 -7.82 28.64
C ASP A 69 0.97 -7.38 27.16
N ALA A 70 1.40 -8.27 26.27
CA ALA A 70 1.39 -8.03 24.83
C ALA A 70 1.03 -9.29 24.05
N ALA A 71 0.19 -9.13 23.03
CA ALA A 71 -0.20 -10.19 22.11
C ALA A 71 0.10 -9.76 20.67
N ALA A 72 0.88 -10.57 19.96
CA ALA A 72 1.29 -10.30 18.59
C ALA A 72 0.63 -11.27 17.59
N ILE A 73 0.25 -10.74 16.44
CA ILE A 73 -0.28 -11.47 15.30
C ILE A 73 0.57 -11.13 14.08
N THR A 74 1.07 -12.16 13.42
CA THR A 74 1.83 -12.01 12.18
C THR A 74 0.91 -11.79 10.99
N GLY A 75 1.37 -10.99 10.04
CA GLY A 75 0.67 -10.68 8.82
C GLY A 75 1.62 -10.49 7.65
N VAL A 76 1.03 -10.14 6.51
CA VAL A 76 1.74 -9.87 5.26
C VAL A 76 1.28 -8.52 4.73
N ALA A 77 2.23 -7.72 4.27
CA ALA A 77 2.02 -6.47 3.57
C ALA A 77 2.34 -6.69 2.07
N SER A 78 1.35 -6.58 1.20
CA SER A 78 1.56 -6.73 -0.24
C SER A 78 0.59 -5.85 -1.02
N ASP A 79 1.10 -5.12 -2.00
CA ASP A 79 0.30 -4.36 -2.96
C ASP A 79 -0.73 -3.40 -2.32
N GLY A 80 -0.36 -2.76 -1.20
CA GLY A 80 -1.24 -1.86 -0.46
C GLY A 80 -2.33 -2.57 0.34
N VAL A 81 -2.24 -3.89 0.53
CA VAL A 81 -3.11 -4.68 1.39
C VAL A 81 -2.32 -5.28 2.54
N LEU A 82 -2.83 -5.09 3.75
CA LEU A 82 -2.28 -5.64 4.98
C LEU A 82 -3.21 -6.76 5.44
N THR A 83 -2.67 -7.95 5.64
CA THR A 83 -3.45 -9.12 6.05
C THR A 83 -2.84 -9.80 7.27
N PHE A 84 -3.58 -9.85 8.37
CA PHE A 84 -3.20 -10.55 9.60
C PHE A 84 -3.98 -11.86 9.74
N LYS A 85 -3.31 -12.90 10.25
CA LYS A 85 -3.92 -14.23 10.43
C LYS A 85 -3.95 -14.61 11.90
N THR A 86 -5.14 -14.88 12.41
CA THR A 86 -5.38 -15.33 13.79
C THR A 86 -6.14 -16.65 13.73
N GLY A 87 -5.41 -17.77 13.86
CA GLY A 87 -6.00 -19.10 13.75
C GLY A 87 -6.56 -19.39 12.35
N LEU A 88 -7.87 -19.63 12.27
CA LEU A 88 -8.60 -19.86 11.01
C LEU A 88 -9.13 -18.56 10.38
N ASP A 89 -9.11 -17.46 11.13
CA ASP A 89 -9.63 -16.18 10.69
C ASP A 89 -8.51 -15.30 10.13
N SER A 90 -8.86 -14.46 9.16
CA SER A 90 -7.97 -13.46 8.58
C SER A 90 -8.65 -12.11 8.56
N ILE A 91 -7.91 -11.08 8.94
CA ILE A 91 -8.35 -9.69 8.86
C ILE A 91 -7.50 -9.02 7.78
N SER A 92 -8.17 -8.39 6.82
CA SER A 92 -7.52 -7.64 5.75
C SER A 92 -8.02 -6.21 5.72
N CYS A 93 -7.11 -5.27 5.47
CA CYS A 93 -7.40 -3.87 5.23
C CYS A 93 -6.49 -3.33 4.12
N THR A 94 -6.96 -2.29 3.44
CA THR A 94 -6.08 -1.50 2.57
C THR A 94 -5.20 -0.63 3.46
N TYR A 95 -3.94 -0.44 3.08
CA TYR A 95 -3.05 0.47 3.79
C TYR A 95 -2.25 1.35 2.82
N HIS A 96 -1.90 2.53 3.29
CA HIS A 96 -0.92 3.40 2.65
C HIS A 96 -0.21 4.26 3.70
N ILE A 97 0.95 4.81 3.33
CA ILE A 97 1.66 5.80 4.15
C ILE A 97 1.35 7.18 3.58
N ASP A 98 0.81 8.08 4.41
CA ASP A 98 0.49 9.44 3.98
C ASP A 98 1.74 10.33 3.86
N GLU A 99 1.56 11.57 3.38
CA GLU A 99 2.66 12.55 3.23
C GLU A 99 3.32 12.94 4.57
N SER A 100 2.65 12.70 5.70
CA SER A 100 3.15 12.96 7.05
C SER A 100 3.87 11.76 7.65
N GLY A 101 3.87 10.61 6.97
CA GLY A 101 4.48 9.36 7.43
C GLY A 101 3.56 8.53 8.33
N HIS A 102 2.28 8.85 8.44
CA HIS A 102 1.31 8.03 9.17
C HIS A 102 0.95 6.79 8.37
N LEU A 103 0.70 5.69 9.08
CA LEU A 103 0.10 4.50 8.49
C LEU A 103 -1.41 4.67 8.53
N VAL A 104 -2.02 4.75 7.35
CA VAL A 104 -3.47 4.83 7.19
C VAL A 104 -3.99 3.45 6.82
N LEU A 105 -4.93 2.94 7.61
CA LEU A 105 -5.63 1.67 7.40
C LEU A 105 -7.08 1.95 7.03
N GLU A 106 -7.59 1.28 6.00
CA GLU A 106 -8.96 1.43 5.53
C GLU A 106 -9.65 0.07 5.43
N SER A 107 -10.80 -0.08 6.08
CA SER A 107 -11.61 -1.29 6.02
C SER A 107 -13.09 -0.98 6.25
N GLY A 108 -13.98 -1.52 5.42
CA GLY A 108 -15.44 -1.45 5.65
C GLY A 108 -16.05 -0.03 5.71
N GLY A 109 -15.33 0.99 5.26
CA GLY A 109 -15.75 2.40 5.36
C GLY A 109 -15.21 3.13 6.60
N GLU A 110 -14.42 2.45 7.43
CA GLU A 110 -13.68 3.03 8.54
C GLU A 110 -12.22 3.28 8.13
N THR A 111 -11.66 4.38 8.63
CA THR A 111 -10.27 4.78 8.42
C THR A 111 -9.60 5.00 9.76
N ILE A 112 -8.45 4.37 9.97
CA ILE A 112 -7.60 4.56 11.14
C ILE A 112 -6.28 5.15 10.67
N SER A 113 -5.85 6.25 11.28
CA SER A 113 -4.51 6.80 11.07
C SER A 113 -3.66 6.51 12.30
N MET A 114 -2.45 5.98 12.08
CA MET A 114 -1.52 5.61 13.13
C MET A 114 -0.25 6.46 13.04
N ASP A 115 0.20 6.95 14.19
CA ASP A 115 1.41 7.77 14.31
C ASP A 115 2.66 6.92 14.12
N ARG A 116 3.70 7.50 13.54
CA ARG A 116 5.02 6.85 13.49
C ARG A 116 5.60 6.77 14.91
N LYS A 117 6.07 5.60 15.32
CA LYS A 117 6.71 5.40 16.64
C LYS A 117 8.17 5.85 16.66
#